data_AF-A0A7G9ZAL5-F1
#
_entry.id   AF-A0A7G9ZAL5-F1
#
_cell.length_a   1.000
_cell.length_b   1.000
_cell.length_c   1.000
_cell.angle_alpha   90.00
_cell.angle_beta   90.00
_cell.angle_gamma   90.00
#
_symmetry.space_group_name_H-M   'P 1'
#
loop_
_entity.id
_entity.type
_entity.pdbx_description
1 polymer ?
#
loop_
_entity_poly.entity_id
_entity_poly.type
_entity_poly.pdbx_seq_one_letter_code
_entity_poly.pdbx_strand_id
1 'polypeptide(L)'
;MEKIEEMCVLERVDKGTILRRLIGGALKEYSIRKALELYREGKISLWRAAGMTGITYREALEELKKRNVPFRYDREDLSADIEWGVKE
;
A
#
# COMPACT_ATOMS: atom_id res chain seq x y z
N MET A 1 -9.24 -19.36 17.47
CA MET A 1 -10.40 -18.81 18.22
C MET A 1 -9.94 -18.25 19.55
N GLU A 2 -9.09 -18.97 20.30
CA GLU A 2 -8.54 -18.55 21.60
C GLU A 2 -8.04 -17.08 21.63
N LYS A 3 -7.16 -16.68 20.70
CA LYS A 3 -6.68 -15.29 20.59
C LYS A 3 -7.78 -14.22 20.39
N ILE A 4 -8.84 -14.56 19.66
CA ILE A 4 -9.98 -13.63 19.44
C ILE A 4 -10.78 -13.51 20.74
N GLU A 5 -10.92 -14.61 21.48
CA GLU A 5 -11.61 -14.63 22.78
C GLU A 5 -10.83 -13.84 23.83
N GLU A 6 -9.50 -13.98 23.89
CA GLU A 6 -8.63 -13.16 24.74
C GLU A 6 -8.77 -11.66 24.41
N MET A 7 -8.77 -11.29 23.12
CA MET A 7 -8.99 -9.91 22.68
C MET A 7 -10.37 -9.37 23.07
N CYS A 8 -11.41 -10.20 22.98
CA CYS A 8 -12.77 -9.80 23.41
C CYS A 8 -12.81 -9.50 24.92
N VAL A 9 -12.12 -10.30 25.74
CA VAL A 9 -12.06 -10.10 27.19
C VAL A 9 -11.23 -8.86 27.54
N LEU A 10 -10.07 -8.68 26.90
CA LEU A 10 -9.16 -7.55 27.15
C LEU A 10 -9.77 -6.20 26.72
N GLU A 11 -10.36 -6.14 25.53
CA GLU A 11 -10.89 -4.90 24.97
C GLU A 11 -12.39 -4.66 25.30
N ARG A 12 -13.04 -5.61 25.98
CA ARG A 12 -14.49 -5.57 26.32
C ARG A 12 -15.40 -5.28 25.11
N VAL A 13 -15.08 -5.90 23.97
CA VAL A 13 -15.85 -5.79 22.72
C VAL A 13 -16.31 -7.17 22.26
N ASP A 14 -17.40 -7.20 21.51
CA ASP A 14 -17.96 -8.44 20.99
C ASP A 14 -17.08 -9.06 19.90
N LYS A 15 -17.21 -10.39 19.75
CA LYS A 15 -16.49 -11.17 18.73
C LYS A 15 -16.68 -10.62 17.32
N GLY A 16 -17.88 -10.16 16.98
CA GLY A 16 -18.21 -9.62 15.66
C GLY A 16 -17.48 -8.31 15.37
N THR A 17 -17.33 -7.44 16.37
CA THR A 17 -16.56 -6.20 16.27
C THR A 17 -15.07 -6.48 16.10
N ILE A 18 -14.49 -7.39 16.89
CA ILE A 18 -13.09 -7.82 16.73
C ILE A 18 -12.87 -8.42 15.33
N LEU A 19 -13.75 -9.33 14.89
CA LEU A 19 -13.68 -9.93 13.56
C LEU A 19 -13.74 -8.87 12.45
N ARG A 20 -14.67 -7.92 12.52
CA ARG A 20 -14.81 -6.87 11.50
C ARG A 20 -13.57 -5.99 11.41
N ARG A 21 -12.95 -5.65 12.55
CA ARG A 21 -11.69 -4.90 12.58
C ARG A 21 -10.54 -5.68 11.95
N LEU A 22 -10.37 -6.95 12.35
CA LEU A 22 -9.32 -7.81 11.81
C LEU A 22 -9.47 -8.02 10.29
N ILE A 23 -10.69 -8.29 9.82
CA ILE A 23 -10.99 -8.44 8.41
C ILE A 23 -10.73 -7.13 7.66
N GLY A 24 -11.17 -5.99 8.20
CA GLY A 24 -10.92 -4.68 7.61
C GLY A 24 -9.42 -4.39 7.43
N GLY A 25 -8.62 -4.68 8.46
CA GLY A 25 -7.16 -4.58 8.39
C GLY A 25 -6.55 -5.53 7.36
N ALA A 26 -6.99 -6.80 7.35
CA ALA A 26 -6.50 -7.81 6.41
C ALA A 26 -6.85 -7.46 4.95
N LEU A 27 -8.05 -6.93 4.69
CA LEU A 27 -8.47 -6.47 3.36
C LEU A 27 -7.65 -5.27 2.89
N LYS A 28 -7.40 -4.30 3.78
CA LYS A 28 -6.54 -3.16 3.47
C LYS A 28 -5.13 -3.61 3.10
N GLU A 29 -4.52 -4.45 3.93
CA GLU A 29 -3.18 -5.01 3.69
C GLU A 29 -3.13 -5.81 2.38
N TYR A 30 -4.14 -6.64 2.12
CA TYR A 30 -4.26 -7.40 0.88
C TYR A 30 -4.32 -6.49 -0.35
N SER A 31 -5.12 -5.41 -0.29
CA SER A 31 -5.29 -4.46 -1.39
C SER A 31 -3.98 -3.72 -1.72
N ILE A 32 -3.24 -3.26 -0.70
CA ILE A 32 -1.95 -2.59 -0.85
C ILE A 32 -0.95 -3.53 -1.50
N ARG A 33 -0.85 -4.77 -1.00
CA ARG A 33 0.04 -5.78 -1.59
C ARG A 33 -0.26 -6.01 -3.06
N LYS A 34 -1.54 -6.16 -3.43
CA LYS A 34 -1.94 -6.39 -4.83
C LYS A 34 -1.63 -5.19 -5.73
N ALA A 35 -1.86 -3.98 -5.27
CA ALA A 35 -1.54 -2.77 -6.03
C ALA A 35 -0.02 -2.64 -6.26
N LEU A 36 0.79 -2.95 -5.26
CA LEU A 36 2.26 -2.91 -5.39
C LEU A 36 2.81 -4.04 -6.27
N GLU A 37 2.17 -5.21 -6.31
CA GLU A 37 2.50 -6.25 -7.28
C GLU A 37 2.28 -5.77 -8.72
N LEU A 38 1.15 -5.12 -8.99
CA LEU A 38 0.85 -4.55 -10.31
C LEU A 38 1.84 -3.43 -10.69
N TYR A 39 2.25 -2.61 -9.73
CA TYR A 39 3.30 -1.60 -9.91
C TYR A 39 4.64 -2.26 -10.26
N ARG A 40 5.03 -3.30 -9.52
CA ARG A 40 6.29 -4.05 -9.76
C ARG A 40 6.31 -4.68 -11.16
N GLU A 41 5.17 -5.17 -11.62
CA GLU A 41 5.00 -5.70 -12.99
C GLU A 41 4.98 -4.61 -14.07
N GLY A 42 4.99 -3.32 -13.69
CA GLY A 42 4.95 -2.20 -14.61
C GLY A 42 3.57 -1.93 -15.22
N LYS A 43 2.50 -2.54 -14.69
CA LYS A 43 1.14 -2.41 -15.23
C LYS A 43 0.45 -1.12 -14.81
N ILE A 44 0.86 -0.55 -13.68
CA ILE A 44 0.31 0.69 -13.13
C ILE A 44 1.43 1.56 -12.55
N SER A 45 1.24 2.88 -12.51
CA SER A 45 2.12 3.81 -11.81
C SER A 45 1.93 3.74 -10.29
N LEU A 46 2.92 4.21 -9.52
CA LEU A 46 2.82 4.27 -8.05
C LEU A 46 1.65 5.16 -7.60
N TRP A 47 1.41 6.26 -8.32
CA TRP A 47 0.25 7.14 -8.08
C TRP A 47 -1.08 6.39 -8.23
N ARG A 48 -1.20 5.57 -9.28
CA ARG A 48 -2.40 4.74 -9.49
C ARG A 48 -2.55 3.67 -8.41
N ALA A 49 -1.45 3.06 -7.96
CA ALA A 49 -1.45 2.12 -6.85
C ALA A 49 -1.95 2.77 -5.54
N ALA A 50 -1.50 4.00 -5.26
CA ALA A 50 -1.94 4.78 -4.11
C ALA A 50 -3.45 5.08 -4.17
N GLY A 51 -3.93 5.58 -5.32
CA GLY A 51 -5.34 5.87 -5.55
C GLY A 51 -6.25 4.65 -5.42
N MET A 52 -5.81 3.48 -5.90
CA MET A 52 -6.58 2.22 -5.81
C MET A 52 -6.74 1.71 -4.37
N THR A 53 -5.83 2.08 -3.48
CA THR A 53 -5.77 1.55 -2.10
C THR A 53 -6.18 2.59 -1.07
N GLY A 54 -6.53 3.81 -1.51
CA GLY A 54 -6.94 4.92 -0.66
C GLY A 54 -5.82 5.44 0.24
N ILE A 55 -4.56 5.16 -0.10
CA ILE A 55 -3.39 5.70 0.61
C ILE A 55 -2.82 6.87 -0.17
N THR A 56 -2.10 7.74 0.54
CA THR A 56 -1.37 8.84 -0.07
C THR A 56 -0.17 8.35 -0.87
N TYR A 57 0.32 9.17 -1.81
CA TYR A 57 1.54 8.87 -2.55
C TYR A 57 2.75 8.65 -1.63
N ARG A 58 2.84 9.42 -0.55
CA ARG A 58 3.89 9.27 0.47
C ARG A 58 3.82 7.92 1.17
N GLU A 59 2.63 7.49 1.58
CA GLU A 59 2.44 6.16 2.18
C GLU A 59 2.81 5.05 1.18
N ALA A 60 2.48 5.22 -0.11
CA ALA A 60 2.87 4.27 -1.14
C ALA A 60 4.40 4.15 -1.28
N LEU A 61 5.14 5.27 -1.21
CA LEU A 61 6.61 5.27 -1.17
C LEU A 61 7.17 4.56 0.07
N GLU A 62 6.56 4.78 1.23
CA GLU A 62 6.95 4.08 2.46
C GLU A 62 6.70 2.57 2.36
N GLU A 63 5.60 2.15 1.74
CA GLU A 63 5.30 0.74 1.50
C GLU A 63 6.28 0.08 0.52
N LEU A 64 6.74 0.80 -0.52
CA LEU A 64 7.83 0.32 -1.36
C LEU A 64 9.10 0.05 -0.55
N LYS A 65 9.49 0.99 0.32
CA LYS A 65 10.66 0.87 1.19
C LYS A 65 10.53 -0.31 2.15
N LYS A 66 9.38 -0.43 2.84
CA LYS A 66 9.12 -1.53 3.79
C LYS A 66 9.15 -2.90 3.13
N ARG A 67 8.63 -3.00 1.90
CA ARG A 67 8.50 -4.28 1.17
C ARG A 67 9.70 -4.56 0.25
N ASN A 68 10.73 -3.71 0.28
CA ASN A 68 11.91 -3.81 -0.56
C ASN A 68 11.57 -3.91 -2.06
N VAL A 69 10.54 -3.18 -2.49
CA VAL A 69 10.16 -3.09 -3.90
C VAL A 69 10.97 -1.94 -4.50
N PRO A 70 11.78 -2.18 -5.54
CA PRO A 70 12.56 -1.12 -6.15
C PRO A 70 11.62 -0.05 -6.73
N PHE A 71 11.92 1.21 -6.45
CA PHE A 71 11.26 2.31 -7.13
C PHE A 71 11.67 2.24 -8.61
N ARG A 72 10.68 2.00 -9.47
CA ARG A 72 10.83 2.08 -10.92
C ARG A 72 11.09 3.54 -11.26
N TYR A 73 12.34 3.81 -11.56
CA TYR A 73 12.81 5.02 -12.22
C TYR A 73 13.55 4.53 -13.46
N ASP A 74 12.96 4.72 -14.62
CA ASP A 74 13.54 4.26 -15.88
C ASP A 74 14.13 5.42 -16.70
N ARG A 75 14.72 5.09 -17.85
CA ARG A 75 15.40 6.10 -18.68
C ARG A 75 14.43 7.11 -19.27
N GLU A 76 13.16 6.76 -19.41
CA GLU A 76 12.14 7.68 -19.93
C GLU A 76 11.80 8.71 -18.84
N ASP A 77 11.66 8.29 -17.58
CA ASP A 77 11.52 9.20 -16.43
C ASP A 77 12.70 10.18 -16.35
N LEU A 78 13.94 9.66 -16.46
CA LEU A 78 15.14 10.49 -16.43
C LEU A 78 15.20 11.49 -17.58
N SER A 79 14.78 11.07 -18.78
CA SER A 79 14.80 11.94 -19.97
C SER A 79 13.76 13.06 -19.84
N ALA A 80 12.57 12.75 -19.32
CA ALA A 80 11.54 13.74 -19.04
C ALA A 80 11.98 14.77 -18.00
N ASP A 81 12.66 14.34 -16.93
CA ASP A 81 13.21 15.24 -15.90
C ASP A 81 14.29 16.17 -16.48
N ILE A 82 15.18 15.66 -17.32
CA ILE A 82 16.21 16.46 -18.01
C ILE A 82 15.56 17.46 -18.96
N GLU A 83 14.60 17.05 -19.78
CA GLU A 83 13.87 17.95 -20.67
C GLU A 83 13.15 19.07 -19.91
N TRP A 84 12.59 18.75 -18.74
CA TRP A 84 11.95 19.74 -17.87
C TRP A 84 12.96 20.73 -17.29
N GLY A 85 14.09 20.25 -16.77
CA GLY A 85 15.14 21.10 -16.18
C GLY A 85 15.94 21.94 -17.18
N VAL A 86 15.94 21.58 -18.46
CA VAL A 86 16.61 22.35 -19.54
C VAL A 86 15.67 23.41 -20.15
N LYS A 87 14.37 23.39 -19.82
CA LYS A 87 13.39 24.39 -20.26
C LYS A 87 13.28 25.62 -19.35
N GLU A 88 14.07 25.70 -18.27
CA GLU A 88 14.26 26.91 -17.45
C GLU A 88 15.39 27.81 -17.97
#